data_AF-A0A7C3YD66-F1
#
_entry.id   AF-A0A7C3YD66-F1
#
_cell.length_a   1.000
_cell.length_b   1.000
_cell.length_c   1.000
_cell.angle_alpha   90.00
_cell.angle_beta   90.00
_cell.angle_gamma   90.00
#
_symmetry.space_group_name_H-M   'P 1'
#
loop_
_entity.id
_entity.type
_entity.pdbx_description
1 polymer ?
#
loop_
_entity_poly.entity_id
_entity_poly.type
_entity_poly.pdbx_seq_one_letter_code
_entity_poly.pdbx_strand_id
1 'polypeptide(L)'
;MSSFDEILSECLNDIEAGQATIEECLRRYPEQAEALRPLLQTAAALRALPPIEPSAAFQAAAPTRLANLIASRRQPSARLGAALVFGQMRRRRASLVLRDAAVVVLASCLLAGTAYAARESLPDSPLYPVKLTVERVQVATTPNDARRARV
;
A
#
# COMPACT_ATOMS: atom_id res chain seq x y z
N MET A 1 27.43 -38.56 23.63
CA MET A 1 28.47 -37.68 24.20
C MET A 1 27.89 -36.28 24.15
N SER A 2 27.48 -35.74 25.29
CA SER A 2 27.01 -34.35 25.36
C SER A 2 28.16 -33.42 24.95
N SER A 3 27.87 -32.37 24.21
CA SER A 3 28.89 -31.39 23.83
C SER A 3 29.38 -30.62 25.06
N PHE A 4 30.58 -30.03 24.99
CA PHE A 4 31.09 -29.20 26.08
C PHE A 4 30.13 -28.06 26.45
N ASP A 5 29.50 -27.43 25.45
CA ASP A 5 28.56 -26.33 25.65
C ASP A 5 27.28 -26.79 26.38
N GLU A 6 26.81 -28.00 26.10
CA GLU A 6 25.67 -28.60 26.80
C GLU A 6 26.02 -28.89 28.27
N ILE A 7 27.21 -29.45 28.52
CA ILE A 7 27.70 -29.72 29.87
C ILE A 7 27.85 -28.43 30.66
N LEU A 8 28.45 -27.39 30.06
CA LEU A 8 28.60 -26.08 30.69
C LEU A 8 27.24 -25.47 31.01
N SER A 9 26.30 -25.53 30.06
CA SER A 9 24.94 -25.00 30.24
C SER A 9 24.19 -25.72 31.36
N GLU A 10 24.29 -27.06 31.42
CA GLU A 10 23.72 -27.86 32.50
C GLU A 10 24.31 -27.45 33.85
N CYS A 11 25.64 -27.38 33.97
CA CYS A 11 26.30 -27.01 35.21
C CYS A 11 25.90 -25.60 35.67
N LEU A 12 25.82 -24.63 34.75
CA LEU A 12 25.40 -23.26 35.07
C LEU A 12 23.95 -23.21 35.56
N ASN A 13 23.05 -23.97 34.93
CA ASN A 13 21.64 -24.04 35.33
C ASN A 13 21.46 -24.72 36.70
N ASP A 14 22.16 -25.83 36.94
CA ASP A 14 22.11 -26.56 38.22
C ASP A 14 22.64 -25.69 39.36
N ILE A 15 23.73 -24.95 39.13
CA ILE A 15 24.29 -24.00 40.11
C ILE A 15 23.32 -22.83 40.34
N GLU A 16 22.68 -22.32 39.28
CA GLU A 16 21.67 -21.26 39.38
C GLU A 16 20.45 -21.68 40.20
N ALA A 17 19.99 -22.92 40.01
CA ALA A 17 18.89 -23.50 40.74
C ALA A 17 19.26 -23.91 42.18
N GLY A 18 20.53 -23.79 42.57
CA GLY A 18 21.03 -24.24 43.87
C GLY A 18 21.04 -25.77 44.03
N GLN A 19 21.02 -26.51 42.92
CA GLN A 19 20.97 -27.98 42.88
C GLN A 19 22.36 -28.61 42.86
N ALA A 20 23.39 -27.86 42.49
CA ALA A 20 24.78 -28.31 42.52
C ALA A 20 25.73 -27.16 42.88
N THR A 21 26.86 -27.53 43.47
CA THR A 21 28.03 -26.66 43.63
C THR A 21 29.00 -26.83 42.46
N ILE A 22 29.90 -25.86 42.28
CA ILE A 22 30.96 -25.94 41.26
C ILE A 22 31.74 -27.27 41.37
N GLU A 23 32.14 -27.67 42.58
CA GLU A 23 32.90 -28.91 42.78
C GLU A 23 32.08 -30.18 42.45
N GLU A 24 30.76 -30.17 42.68
CA GLU A 24 29.89 -31.28 42.30
C GLU A 24 29.75 -31.40 40.77
N CYS A 25 29.65 -30.27 40.06
CA CYS A 25 29.67 -30.22 38.61
C CYS A 25 31.00 -30.75 38.03
N LEU A 26 32.13 -30.33 38.60
CA LEU A 26 33.46 -30.80 38.17
C LEU A 26 33.66 -32.30 38.43
N ARG A 27 33.10 -32.82 39.53
CA ARG A 27 33.14 -34.26 39.82
C ARG A 27 32.25 -35.08 38.89
N ARG A 28 31.13 -34.52 38.41
CA ARG A 28 30.24 -35.17 37.44
C ARG A 28 30.90 -35.30 36.06
N TYR A 29 31.74 -34.33 35.69
CA TYR A 29 32.40 -34.23 34.39
C TYR A 29 33.93 -34.11 34.53
N PRO A 30 34.63 -35.17 34.99
CA PRO A 30 36.06 -35.11 35.32
C PRO A 30 36.95 -34.86 34.09
N GLU A 31 36.55 -35.36 32.91
CA GLU A 31 37.29 -35.17 31.66
C GLU A 31 37.30 -33.70 31.20
N GLN A 32 36.24 -32.95 31.51
CA GLN A 32 36.09 -31.55 31.13
C GLN A 32 36.42 -30.59 32.28
N ALA A 33 36.80 -31.11 33.45
CA ALA A 33 36.92 -30.33 34.69
C ALA A 33 37.92 -29.17 34.59
N GLU A 34 39.08 -29.37 33.95
CA GLU A 34 40.07 -28.30 33.77
C GLU A 34 39.53 -27.13 32.94
N ALA A 35 38.73 -27.42 31.91
CA ALA A 35 38.13 -26.41 31.05
C ALA A 35 36.88 -25.76 31.68
N LEU A 36 36.07 -26.52 32.42
CA LEU A 36 34.85 -26.04 33.08
C LEU A 36 35.15 -25.12 34.26
N ARG A 37 36.15 -25.45 35.08
CA ARG A 37 36.46 -24.74 36.33
C ARG A 37 36.59 -23.22 36.15
N PRO A 38 37.42 -22.68 35.24
CA PRO A 38 37.55 -21.23 35.09
C PRO A 38 36.24 -20.56 34.60
N LEU A 39 35.46 -21.24 33.76
CA LEU A 39 34.19 -20.72 33.26
C LEU A 39 33.13 -20.63 34.36
N LEU A 40 32.99 -21.69 35.17
CA LEU A 40 32.06 -21.72 36.30
C LEU A 40 32.44 -20.71 37.38
N GLN A 41 33.74 -20.56 37.67
CA GLN A 41 34.23 -19.53 38.60
C GLN A 41 33.95 -18.11 38.09
N THR A 42 34.15 -17.87 36.79
CA THR A 42 33.86 -16.57 36.18
C THR A 42 32.37 -16.25 36.26
N ALA A 43 31.51 -17.23 35.94
CA ALA A 43 30.06 -17.06 36.06
C ALA A 43 29.64 -16.76 37.51
N ALA A 44 30.21 -17.46 38.49
CA ALA A 44 29.96 -17.21 39.91
C ALA A 44 30.42 -15.80 40.34
N ALA A 45 31.59 -15.36 39.88
CA ALA A 45 32.11 -14.02 40.17
C ALA A 45 31.22 -12.91 39.57
N LEU A 46 30.74 -13.09 38.34
CA LEU A 46 29.81 -12.15 37.69
C LEU A 46 28.47 -12.08 38.42
N ARG A 47 27.97 -13.21 38.93
CA ARG A 47 26.72 -13.28 39.69
C ARG A 47 26.82 -12.67 41.09
N ALA A 48 28.02 -12.64 41.67
CA ALA A 48 28.27 -11.98 42.94
C ALA A 48 28.30 -10.44 42.81
N LEU A 49 28.31 -9.89 41.58
CA LEU A 49 28.22 -8.46 41.37
C LEU A 49 26.84 -7.94 41.78
N PRO A 50 26.76 -6.71 42.32
CA PRO A 50 25.48 -6.10 42.65
C PRO A 50 24.59 -5.98 41.41
N PRO A 51 23.26 -6.18 41.56
CA PRO A 51 22.33 -6.05 40.45
C PRO A 51 22.40 -4.63 39.88
N ILE A 52 22.45 -4.54 38.56
CA ILE A 52 22.45 -3.25 37.85
C ILE A 52 21.01 -2.77 37.80
N GLU A 53 20.67 -1.82 38.67
CA GLU A 53 19.36 -1.17 38.65
C GLU A 53 19.34 -0.04 37.61
N PRO A 54 18.33 0.00 36.71
CA PRO A 54 18.17 1.10 35.79
C PRO A 54 17.83 2.40 36.54
N SER A 55 18.32 3.54 36.05
CA SER A 55 18.03 4.83 36.68
C SER A 55 16.52 5.14 36.70
N ALA A 56 16.05 5.84 37.73
CA ALA A 56 14.63 6.20 37.86
C ALA A 56 14.11 6.96 36.61
N ALA A 57 14.94 7.82 36.02
CA ALA A 57 14.62 8.53 34.78
C ALA A 57 14.44 7.57 33.59
N PHE A 58 15.26 6.52 33.48
CA PHE A 58 15.12 5.51 32.44
C PHE A 58 13.85 4.68 32.64
N GLN A 59 13.58 4.24 33.87
CA GLN A 59 12.37 3.47 34.19
C GLN A 59 11.09 4.24 33.85
N ALA A 60 11.05 5.54 34.16
CA ALA A 60 9.91 6.40 33.81
C ALA A 60 9.75 6.61 32.29
N ALA A 61 10.85 6.69 31.54
CA ALA A 61 10.83 6.96 30.11
C ALA A 61 10.67 5.71 29.22
N ALA A 62 10.99 4.51 29.72
CA ALA A 62 11.04 3.28 28.95
C ALA A 62 9.69 2.90 28.29
N PRO A 63 8.54 2.93 28.99
CA PRO A 63 7.25 2.55 28.40
C PRO A 63 6.87 3.46 27.24
N THR A 64 7.04 4.78 27.41
CA THR A 64 6.75 5.77 26.37
C THR A 64 7.66 5.62 25.17
N ARG A 65 8.97 5.39 25.39
CA ARG A 65 9.92 5.12 24.30
C ARG A 65 9.53 3.87 23.51
N LEU A 66 9.17 2.79 24.20
CA LEU A 66 8.76 1.54 23.56
C LEU A 66 7.48 1.72 22.74
N ALA A 67 6.47 2.40 23.31
CA ALA A 67 5.23 2.69 22.60
C ALA A 67 5.47 3.51 21.31
N ASN A 68 6.34 4.52 21.38
CA ASN A 68 6.70 5.34 20.21
C ASN A 68 7.42 4.53 19.12
N LEU A 69 8.30 3.59 19.49
CA LEU A 69 8.96 2.70 18.53
C LEU A 69 7.98 1.75 17.86
N ILE A 70 7.00 1.23 18.61
CA ILE A 70 5.94 0.39 18.04
C ILE A 70 5.04 1.20 17.11
N ALA A 71 4.63 2.40 17.52
CA ALA A 71 3.77 3.27 16.73
C ALA A 71 4.44 3.71 15.42
N SER A 72 5.72 4.07 15.45
CA SER A 72 6.49 4.44 14.26
C SER A 72 6.65 3.29 13.28
N ARG A 73 6.84 2.04 13.75
CA ARG A 73 6.85 0.86 12.88
C ARG A 73 5.48 0.49 12.31
N ARG A 74 4.40 0.80 13.03
CA ARG A 74 3.02 0.50 12.63
C ARG A 74 2.41 1.52 11.68
N GLN A 75 3.10 2.60 11.33
CA GLN A 75 2.56 3.53 10.34
C GLN A 75 2.25 2.79 9.04
N PRO A 76 0.96 2.60 8.69
CA PRO A 76 0.62 2.03 7.41
C PRO A 76 1.22 2.98 6.38
N SER A 77 1.96 2.45 5.41
CA SER A 77 2.56 3.29 4.39
C SER A 77 1.48 4.20 3.82
N ALA A 78 1.58 5.51 4.04
CA ALA A 78 0.59 6.49 3.58
C ALA A 78 0.35 6.38 2.05
N ARG A 79 1.32 5.76 1.36
CA ARG A 79 1.28 5.33 -0.05
C ARG A 79 0.11 4.39 -0.37
N LEU A 80 -0.23 3.43 0.49
CA LEU A 80 -1.35 2.50 0.26
C LEU A 80 -2.70 3.22 0.35
N GLY A 81 -2.89 4.07 1.37
CA GLY A 81 -4.12 4.87 1.52
C GLY A 81 -4.33 5.86 0.38
N ALA A 82 -3.27 6.56 -0.02
CA ALA A 82 -3.31 7.46 -1.16
C ALA A 82 -3.64 6.72 -2.47
N ALA A 83 -2.99 5.59 -2.74
CA ALA A 83 -3.22 4.81 -3.96
C ALA A 83 -4.69 4.34 -4.10
N LEU A 84 -5.32 3.94 -2.99
CA LEU A 84 -6.73 3.54 -2.98
C LEU A 84 -7.68 4.73 -3.24
N VAL A 85 -7.44 5.88 -2.60
CA VAL A 85 -8.26 7.09 -2.79
C VAL A 85 -8.13 7.62 -4.22
N PHE A 86 -6.90 7.73 -4.74
CA PHE A 86 -6.66 8.15 -6.13
C PHE A 86 -7.26 7.16 -7.14
N GLY A 87 -7.16 5.85 -6.89
CA GLY A 87 -7.76 4.80 -7.72
C GLY A 87 -9.29 4.87 -7.78
N GLN A 88 -9.96 5.11 -6.65
CA GLN A 88 -11.41 5.28 -6.61
C GLN A 88 -11.87 6.57 -7.30
N MET A 89 -11.16 7.68 -7.12
CA MET A 89 -11.50 8.96 -7.75
C MET A 89 -11.34 8.89 -9.28
N ARG A 90 -10.31 8.18 -9.78
CA ARG A 90 -10.12 7.94 -11.22
C ARG A 90 -11.25 7.10 -11.82
N ARG A 91 -11.71 6.04 -11.13
CA ARG A 91 -12.85 5.21 -11.59
C ARG A 91 -14.15 5.99 -11.64
N ARG A 92 -14.44 6.84 -10.63
CA ARG A 92 -15.63 7.69 -10.62
C ARG A 92 -15.64 8.69 -11.78
N ARG A 93 -14.50 9.35 -12.06
CA ARG A 93 -14.39 10.26 -13.22
C ARG A 93 -14.56 9.55 -14.55
N ALA A 94 -13.96 8.37 -14.73
CA ALA A 94 -14.12 7.58 -15.95
C ALA A 94 -15.60 7.20 -16.20
N SER A 95 -16.34 6.83 -15.15
CA SER A 95 -17.77 6.50 -15.25
C SER A 95 -18.62 7.70 -15.68
N LEU A 96 -18.25 8.92 -15.31
CA LEU A 96 -18.98 10.13 -15.71
C LEU A 96 -18.74 10.46 -17.18
N VAL A 97 -17.49 10.38 -17.65
CA VAL A 97 -17.14 10.64 -19.06
C VAL A 97 -17.81 9.65 -20.01
N LEU A 98 -17.85 8.36 -19.65
CA LEU A 98 -18.54 7.33 -20.44
C LEU A 98 -20.05 7.56 -20.52
N ARG A 99 -20.67 8.01 -19.42
CA ARG A 99 -22.11 8.32 -19.38
C ARG A 99 -22.43 9.52 -20.27
N ASP A 100 -21.66 10.60 -20.16
CA ASP A 100 -21.90 11.81 -20.94
C ASP A 100 -21.62 11.57 -22.43
N ALA A 101 -20.58 10.79 -22.77
CA ALA A 101 -20.31 10.37 -24.15
C ALA A 101 -21.47 9.54 -24.74
N ALA A 102 -22.06 8.61 -23.97
CA ALA A 102 -23.20 7.82 -24.43
C ALA A 102 -24.43 8.69 -24.71
N VAL A 103 -24.69 9.73 -23.89
CA VAL A 103 -25.79 10.68 -24.11
C VAL A 103 -25.55 11.49 -25.39
N VAL A 104 -24.33 11.97 -25.63
CA VAL A 104 -23.99 12.71 -26.85
C VAL A 104 -24.10 11.83 -28.09
N VAL A 105 -23.66 10.57 -28.02
CA VAL A 105 -23.81 9.60 -29.12
C VAL A 105 -25.29 9.29 -29.40
N LEU A 106 -26.10 9.07 -28.36
CA LEU A 106 -27.54 8.87 -28.53
C LEU A 106 -28.23 10.10 -29.13
N ALA A 107 -27.93 11.30 -28.64
CA ALA A 107 -28.48 12.55 -29.16
C ALA A 107 -28.08 12.79 -30.62
N SER A 108 -26.83 12.52 -30.98
CA SER A 108 -26.36 12.63 -32.37
C SER A 108 -26.97 11.57 -33.28
N CYS A 109 -27.13 10.32 -32.83
CA CYS A 109 -27.87 9.29 -33.58
C CYS A 109 -29.34 9.65 -33.80
N LEU A 110 -30.02 10.24 -32.80
CA LEU A 110 -31.40 10.73 -32.92
C LEU A 110 -31.51 11.88 -33.94
N LEU A 111 -30.59 12.85 -33.89
CA LEU A 111 -30.53 13.95 -34.87
C LEU A 111 -30.21 13.44 -36.29
N ALA A 112 -29.25 12.52 -36.45
CA ALA A 112 -28.88 11.96 -37.75
C ALA A 112 -30.00 11.08 -38.33
N GLY A 113 -30.69 10.30 -37.48
CA GLY A 113 -31.82 9.46 -37.90
C GLY A 113 -33.00 10.27 -38.43
N THR A 114 -33.33 11.39 -37.79
CA THR A 114 -34.38 12.31 -38.27
C THR A 114 -34.00 12.99 -39.59
N ALA A 115 -32.73 13.37 -39.77
CA ALA A 115 -32.24 13.96 -41.02
C ALA A 115 -32.24 12.96 -42.20
N TYR A 116 -31.95 11.69 -41.95
CA TYR A 116 -32.02 10.65 -42.98
C TYR A 116 -33.46 10.37 -43.41
N ALA A 117 -34.41 10.29 -42.48
CA ALA A 117 -35.84 10.13 -42.76
C ALA A 117 -36.45 11.35 -43.48
N ALA A 118 -35.88 12.55 -43.30
CA ALA A 118 -36.31 13.77 -43.99
C ALA A 118 -35.81 13.91 -45.44
N ARG A 119 -35.04 12.94 -45.97
CA ARG A 119 -34.64 12.95 -47.39
C ARG A 119 -35.81 12.59 -48.31
N GLU A 120 -36.76 11.79 -47.83
CA GLU A 120 -37.95 11.33 -48.55
C GLU A 120 -39.24 12.12 -48.20
N SER A 121 -39.16 13.14 -47.35
CA SER A 121 -40.33 13.93 -46.98
C SER A 121 -40.84 14.80 -48.13
N LEU A 122 -42.12 14.62 -48.47
CA LEU A 122 -42.88 15.52 -49.32
C LEU A 122 -43.16 16.85 -48.61
N PRO A 123 -43.46 17.94 -49.36
CA PRO A 123 -43.67 19.29 -48.81
C PRO A 123 -44.74 19.39 -47.71
N ASP A 124 -45.66 18.43 -47.64
CA ASP A 124 -46.78 18.41 -46.70
C ASP A 124 -46.49 17.63 -45.39
N SER A 125 -45.21 17.38 -45.08
CA SER A 125 -44.82 16.57 -43.91
C SER A 125 -44.17 17.41 -42.81
N PRO A 126 -44.31 17.01 -41.53
CA PRO A 126 -43.78 17.76 -40.38
C PRO A 126 -42.24 17.84 -40.33
N LEU A 127 -41.53 17.03 -41.11
CA LEU A 127 -40.06 16.99 -41.18
C LEU A 127 -39.49 17.88 -42.31
N TYR A 128 -40.33 18.45 -43.15
CA TYR A 128 -39.94 19.34 -44.24
C TYR A 128 -39.15 20.61 -43.78
N PRO A 129 -39.42 21.23 -42.62
CA PRO A 129 -38.64 22.37 -42.14
C PRO A 129 -37.15 22.06 -41.94
N VAL A 130 -36.83 20.81 -41.59
CA VAL A 130 -35.43 20.35 -41.39
C VAL A 130 -34.70 20.22 -42.73
N LYS A 131 -35.39 19.80 -43.79
CA LYS A 131 -34.82 19.75 -45.15
C LYS A 131 -34.47 21.16 -45.66
N LEU A 132 -35.38 22.11 -45.43
CA LEU A 132 -35.19 23.52 -45.80
C LEU A 132 -33.95 24.16 -45.15
N THR A 133 -33.65 23.83 -43.89
CA THR A 133 -32.46 24.37 -43.22
C THR A 133 -31.17 23.77 -43.76
N VAL A 134 -31.16 22.46 -44.08
CA VAL A 134 -30.01 21.81 -44.72
C VAL A 134 -29.74 22.42 -46.10
N GLU A 135 -30.79 22.58 -46.92
CA GLU A 135 -30.66 23.21 -48.24
C GLU A 135 -30.15 24.65 -48.14
N ARG A 136 -30.62 25.44 -47.17
CA ARG A 136 -30.13 26.81 -46.96
C ARG A 136 -28.66 26.86 -46.56
N VAL A 137 -28.19 25.95 -45.71
CA VAL A 137 -26.77 25.86 -45.35
C VAL A 137 -25.93 25.43 -46.56
N GLN A 138 -26.43 24.49 -47.36
CA GLN A 138 -25.75 24.07 -48.59
C GLN A 138 -25.65 25.21 -49.60
N VAL A 139 -26.72 25.99 -49.80
CA VAL A 139 -26.71 27.18 -50.67
C VAL A 139 -25.75 28.25 -50.12
N ALA A 140 -25.74 28.48 -48.81
CA ALA A 140 -24.84 29.45 -48.19
C ALA A 140 -23.35 29.04 -48.23
N THR A 141 -23.07 27.74 -48.24
CA THR A 141 -21.70 27.20 -48.27
C THR A 141 -21.20 26.88 -49.68
N THR A 142 -22.05 26.94 -50.71
CA THR A 142 -21.63 26.75 -52.11
C THR A 142 -20.84 27.97 -52.58
N PRO A 143 -19.55 27.82 -52.95
CA PRO A 143 -18.73 28.92 -53.44
C PRO A 143 -19.31 29.47 -54.75
N ASN A 144 -19.52 30.78 -54.82
CA ASN A 144 -20.16 31.42 -55.96
C ASN A 144 -19.17 31.59 -57.14
N ASP A 145 -19.21 30.68 -58.11
CA ASP A 145 -18.41 30.76 -59.35
C ASP A 145 -18.90 31.86 -60.34
N ALA A 146 -19.97 32.59 -60.03
CA ALA A 146 -20.56 33.59 -60.92
C ALA A 146 -19.78 34.93 -61.01
N ARG A 147 -18.53 35.02 -60.51
CA ARG A 147 -17.68 36.23 -60.57
C ARG A 147 -16.55 36.18 -61.62
N ARG A 148 -16.51 35.17 -62.49
CA ARG A 148 -15.43 34.98 -63.49
C ARG A 148 -15.80 35.27 -64.96
N ALA A 149 -16.96 35.84 -65.26
CA ALA A 149 -17.40 36.14 -66.64
C ALA A 149 -17.72 37.62 -66.92
N ARG A 150 -16.89 38.55 -66.43
CA ARG A 150 -16.78 39.92 -66.97
C ARG A 150 -15.33 40.40 -66.93
N VAL A 151 -14.57 39.99 -67.94
CA VAL A 151 -13.50 40.77 -68.60
C VAL A 151 -13.74 40.61 -70.09
#